data_AF-A0A8S2X9E9-F1
#
_entry.id   AF-A0A8S2X9E9-F1
#
_cell.length_a   1.000
_cell.length_b   1.000
_cell.length_c   1.000
_cell.angle_alpha   90.00
_cell.angle_beta   90.00
_cell.angle_gamma   90.00
#
_symmetry.space_group_name_H-M   'P 1'
#
loop_
_entity.id
_entity.type
_entity.pdbx_description
1 polymer ?
#
loop_
_entity_poly.entity_id
_entity_poly.type
_entity_poly.pdbx_seq_one_letter_code
_entity_poly.pdbx_strand_id
1 'polypeptide(L)'
;LINDWSSSLPPDIYSFAPFIYNITLRGDHIELLVPCNQGNWLDCSNVKTAENNYLSLCAKTLALTFPLAFYEFCPKNASIDLTVEVSDVLARLVIPRNNRMYYVVEGIDTHKQFYTPDGIKSQLSLSDVFDKRDNCFECGEVAHMKILVQILLHSSPPIDLNRTDLQYVQHVKSIGNRQTFHPNKLEYDIFNIELDMGPVNLLLHGLFLKNLWWVKDNLFGWNQVYHDIHEPELIRHNKIMVNDDPLLDIIDANQPFDPRYFRPLMVTLRVALHNITAHLLHHTDLEPCPIGFCERLCVEMTTNLDETKLQVLFLPVNIYVEDTIVVSFRELVADCYFYENSHEFILFNTSVCWGAE
;
A
#
# COMPACT_ATOMS: atom_id res chain seq x y z
N LEU A 1 12.09 7.71 -32.59
CA LEU A 1 10.82 7.39 -31.89
C LEU A 1 10.84 5.94 -31.40
N ILE A 2 10.31 4.92 -32.10
CA ILE A 2 10.40 3.51 -31.58
C ILE A 2 11.85 3.03 -31.45
N ASN A 3 12.73 3.44 -32.37
CA ASN A 3 14.15 3.11 -32.30
C ASN A 3 14.88 3.76 -31.11
N ASP A 4 14.34 4.79 -30.45
CA ASP A 4 15.01 5.37 -29.27
C ASP A 4 14.91 4.44 -28.05
N TRP A 5 13.88 3.58 -28.00
CA TRP A 5 13.68 2.60 -26.93
C TRP A 5 14.30 1.24 -27.25
N SER A 6 14.42 0.92 -28.54
CA SER A 6 14.88 -0.39 -29.01
C SER A 6 16.30 -0.37 -29.57
N SER A 7 16.92 0.80 -29.79
CA SER A 7 18.31 0.85 -30.23
C SER A 7 19.24 0.58 -29.05
N SER A 8 20.27 -0.23 -29.31
CA SER A 8 21.38 -0.45 -28.39
C SER A 8 22.38 0.72 -28.36
N LEU A 9 22.13 1.78 -29.15
CA LEU A 9 23.01 2.93 -29.20
C LEU A 9 22.61 3.93 -28.11
N PRO A 10 23.58 4.48 -27.35
CA PRO A 10 23.29 5.56 -26.41
C PRO A 10 22.63 6.73 -27.15
N PRO A 11 21.56 7.31 -26.61
CA PRO A 11 20.95 8.49 -27.21
C PRO A 11 21.97 9.64 -27.24
N ASP A 12 22.08 10.33 -28.37
CA ASP A 12 22.96 11.49 -28.56
C ASP A 12 22.14 12.78 -28.67
N ILE A 13 22.73 13.90 -28.24
CA ILE A 13 22.10 15.23 -28.28
C ILE A 13 21.77 15.65 -29.72
N TYR A 14 22.60 15.25 -30.69
CA TYR A 14 22.38 15.56 -32.11
C TYR A 14 21.22 14.77 -32.72
N SER A 15 20.85 13.63 -32.14
CA SER A 15 19.71 12.80 -32.58
C SER A 15 18.46 13.01 -31.73
N PHE A 16 18.55 13.77 -30.63
CA PHE A 16 17.43 13.97 -29.72
C PHE A 16 16.34 14.82 -30.35
N ALA A 17 15.12 14.29 -30.36
CA ALA A 17 13.92 15.02 -30.71
C ALA A 17 12.96 14.99 -29.51
N PRO A 18 12.42 16.13 -29.04
CA PRO A 18 11.45 16.13 -27.96
C PRO A 18 10.17 15.37 -28.33
N PHE A 19 9.69 14.51 -27.44
CA PHE A 19 8.41 13.80 -27.62
C PHE A 19 7.76 13.46 -26.28
N ILE A 20 6.47 13.11 -26.33
CA ILE A 20 5.73 12.63 -25.17
C ILE A 20 5.07 11.31 -25.56
N TYR A 21 5.27 10.28 -24.74
CA TYR A 21 4.50 9.04 -24.82
C TYR A 21 3.35 9.11 -23.83
N ASN A 22 2.12 9.17 -24.34
CA ASN A 22 0.92 9.01 -23.51
C ASN A 22 0.54 7.54 -23.49
N ILE A 23 0.80 6.87 -22.37
CA ILE A 23 0.51 5.46 -22.20
C ILE A 23 -0.74 5.33 -21.33
N THR A 24 -1.72 4.57 -21.83
CA THR A 24 -2.94 4.22 -21.10
C THR A 24 -3.16 2.72 -21.19
N LEU A 25 -3.14 2.05 -20.04
CA LEU A 25 -3.50 0.65 -19.91
C LEU A 25 -4.90 0.57 -19.32
N ARG A 26 -5.78 -0.22 -19.93
CA ARG A 26 -7.15 -0.46 -19.47
C ARG A 26 -7.39 -1.93 -19.26
N GLY A 27 -8.10 -2.27 -18.18
CA GLY A 27 -8.54 -3.62 -17.90
C GLY A 27 -9.99 -3.59 -17.44
N ASP A 28 -10.77 -4.58 -17.89
CA ASP A 28 -12.14 -4.81 -17.46
C ASP A 28 -12.19 -6.11 -16.66
N HIS A 29 -12.95 -6.11 -15.56
CA HIS A 29 -13.13 -7.25 -14.64
C HIS A 29 -11.80 -7.89 -14.21
N ILE A 30 -10.96 -7.10 -13.56
CA ILE A 30 -9.66 -7.54 -13.06
C ILE A 30 -9.77 -8.04 -11.62
N GLU A 31 -8.88 -8.96 -11.26
CA GLU A 31 -8.73 -9.43 -9.88
C GLU A 31 -7.26 -9.37 -9.49
N LEU A 32 -6.97 -8.65 -8.41
CA LEU A 32 -5.66 -8.62 -7.77
C LEU A 32 -5.68 -9.48 -6.52
N LEU A 33 -4.83 -10.50 -6.45
CA LEU A 33 -4.63 -11.32 -5.26
C LEU A 33 -3.40 -10.86 -4.51
N VAL A 34 -3.60 -10.41 -3.27
CA VAL A 34 -2.53 -9.97 -2.39
C VAL A 34 -2.33 -11.02 -1.28
N PRO A 35 -1.15 -11.68 -1.20
CA PRO A 35 -0.88 -12.64 -0.13
C PRO A 35 -0.94 -11.99 1.25
N CYS A 36 -1.71 -12.57 2.17
CA CYS A 36 -1.88 -12.08 3.54
C CYS A 36 -1.53 -13.15 4.58
N ASN A 37 -0.52 -13.98 4.28
CA ASN A 37 -0.03 -15.00 5.20
C ASN A 37 0.68 -14.40 6.40
N GLN A 38 0.48 -15.03 7.56
CA GLN A 38 1.21 -14.70 8.78
C GLN A 38 2.69 -15.03 8.62
N GLY A 39 3.58 -14.05 8.84
CA GLY A 39 5.03 -14.28 8.81
C GLY A 39 5.65 -14.33 7.42
N ASN A 40 4.99 -13.75 6.41
CA ASN A 40 5.51 -13.56 5.06
C ASN A 40 6.10 -14.82 4.39
N TRP A 41 5.48 -15.98 4.63
CA TRP A 41 5.79 -17.21 3.90
C TRP A 41 4.66 -17.54 2.94
N LEU A 42 5.00 -18.25 1.86
CA LEU A 42 4.05 -18.77 0.88
C LEU A 42 4.16 -20.29 0.86
N ASP A 43 3.04 -20.96 1.07
CA ASP A 43 2.93 -22.40 0.88
C ASP A 43 2.88 -22.69 -0.63
N CYS A 44 3.99 -23.19 -1.17
CA CYS A 44 4.10 -23.61 -2.56
C CYS A 44 3.77 -25.10 -2.76
N SER A 45 3.14 -25.76 -1.77
CA SER A 45 2.62 -27.11 -1.91
C SER A 45 1.47 -27.16 -2.93
N ASN A 46 0.79 -28.31 -3.02
CA ASN A 46 -0.29 -28.47 -3.98
C ASN A 46 -1.37 -27.39 -3.78
N VAL A 47 -1.85 -26.79 -4.87
CA VAL A 47 -2.83 -25.68 -4.88
C VAL A 47 -4.06 -25.97 -4.01
N LYS A 48 -4.46 -27.23 -3.89
CA LYS A 48 -5.61 -27.65 -3.06
C LYS A 48 -5.34 -27.75 -1.57
N THR A 49 -4.08 -27.91 -1.17
CA THR A 49 -3.64 -28.08 0.23
C THR A 49 -2.91 -26.86 0.75
N ALA A 50 -2.56 -25.92 -0.12
CA ALA A 50 -1.80 -24.74 0.23
C ALA A 50 -2.51 -23.92 1.33
N GLU A 51 -1.79 -23.60 2.39
CA GLU A 51 -2.26 -22.82 3.53
C GLU A 51 -2.17 -21.30 3.32
N ASN A 52 -2.42 -20.84 2.09
CA ASN A 52 -2.29 -19.43 1.73
C ASN A 52 -3.61 -18.67 1.87
N ASN A 53 -3.61 -17.63 2.70
CA ASN A 53 -4.63 -16.60 2.73
C ASN A 53 -4.31 -15.52 1.68
N TYR A 54 -5.34 -15.03 1.00
CA TYR A 54 -5.22 -13.91 0.07
C TYR A 54 -6.30 -12.86 0.34
N LEU A 55 -5.95 -11.60 0.20
CA LEU A 55 -6.90 -10.51 -0.02
C LEU A 55 -7.11 -10.37 -1.53
N SER A 56 -8.31 -10.70 -2.00
CA SER A 56 -8.74 -10.49 -3.38
C SER A 56 -9.38 -9.11 -3.52
N LEU A 57 -8.89 -8.32 -4.47
CA LEU A 57 -9.46 -7.04 -4.87
C LEU A 57 -9.97 -7.19 -6.32
N CYS A 58 -11.28 -7.35 -6.46
CA CYS A 58 -11.95 -7.40 -7.75
C CYS A 58 -12.33 -5.99 -8.18
N ALA A 59 -12.06 -5.59 -9.41
CA ALA A 59 -12.46 -4.28 -9.93
C ALA A 59 -13.08 -4.42 -11.31
N LYS A 60 -14.15 -3.67 -11.56
CA LYS A 60 -14.89 -3.76 -12.83
C LYS A 60 -14.15 -3.07 -13.95
N THR A 61 -13.56 -1.93 -13.67
CA THR A 61 -12.72 -1.20 -14.63
C THR A 61 -11.49 -0.66 -13.94
N LEU A 62 -10.34 -0.80 -14.59
CA LEU A 62 -9.06 -0.20 -14.22
C LEU A 62 -8.54 0.61 -15.41
N ALA A 63 -8.12 1.84 -15.15
CA ALA A 63 -7.37 2.65 -16.10
C ALA A 63 -6.10 3.19 -15.44
N LEU A 64 -4.94 2.75 -15.91
CA LEU A 64 -3.63 3.31 -15.56
C LEU A 64 -3.19 4.23 -16.70
N THR A 65 -2.97 5.50 -16.40
CA THR A 65 -2.51 6.51 -17.36
C THR A 65 -1.26 7.19 -16.83
N PHE A 66 -0.22 7.28 -17.66
CA PHE A 66 0.98 8.03 -17.34
C PHE A 66 1.62 8.59 -18.61
N PRO A 67 1.90 9.91 -18.66
CA PRO A 67 2.71 10.49 -19.71
C PRO A 67 4.20 10.31 -19.38
N LEU A 68 4.99 9.90 -20.36
CA LEU A 68 6.45 9.98 -20.32
C LEU A 68 6.90 11.10 -21.25
N ALA A 69 7.18 12.25 -20.66
CA ALA A 69 7.56 13.45 -21.38
C ALA A 69 9.09 13.59 -21.45
N PHE A 70 9.62 13.64 -22.67
CA PHE A 70 11.04 13.83 -22.96
C PHE A 70 11.21 15.19 -23.64
N TYR A 71 11.22 16.26 -22.86
CA TYR A 71 11.37 17.63 -23.37
C TYR A 71 12.83 17.99 -23.67
N GLU A 72 13.76 17.46 -22.87
CA GLU A 72 15.17 17.81 -22.90
C GLU A 72 16.04 16.56 -22.94
N PHE A 73 17.21 16.68 -23.56
CA PHE A 73 18.22 15.64 -23.54
C PHE A 73 18.91 15.64 -22.16
N CYS A 74 18.77 14.56 -21.39
CA CYS A 74 19.35 14.40 -20.05
C CYS A 74 18.93 15.53 -19.07
N PRO A 75 17.63 15.65 -18.73
CA PRO A 75 17.15 16.70 -17.85
C PRO A 75 17.74 16.55 -16.44
N LYS A 76 17.91 17.65 -15.70
CA LYS A 76 18.37 17.60 -14.30
C LYS A 76 17.45 16.72 -13.44
N ASN A 77 16.13 16.88 -13.63
CA ASN A 77 15.09 16.17 -12.90
C ASN A 77 14.09 15.59 -13.91
N ALA A 78 13.62 14.37 -13.65
CA ALA A 78 12.58 13.70 -14.42
C ALA A 78 11.36 13.46 -13.51
N SER A 79 10.19 13.94 -13.93
CA SER A 79 8.93 13.74 -13.24
C SER A 79 8.04 12.75 -13.99
N ILE A 80 7.46 11.80 -13.26
CA ILE A 80 6.50 10.84 -13.78
C ILE A 80 5.25 10.91 -12.90
N ASP A 81 4.13 11.28 -13.52
CA ASP A 81 2.83 11.34 -12.87
C ASP A 81 1.98 10.15 -13.36
N LEU A 82 1.73 9.19 -12.48
CA LEU A 82 0.87 8.05 -12.75
C LEU A 82 -0.50 8.29 -12.11
N THR A 83 -1.55 8.07 -12.91
CA THR A 83 -2.93 8.11 -12.46
C THR A 83 -3.56 6.75 -12.65
N VAL A 84 -4.04 6.15 -11.56
CA VAL A 84 -4.82 4.91 -11.57
C VAL A 84 -6.25 5.25 -11.18
N GLU A 85 -7.20 5.00 -12.07
CA GLU A 85 -8.62 5.14 -11.79
C GLU A 85 -9.28 3.76 -11.82
N VAL A 86 -10.00 3.45 -10.75
CA VAL A 86 -10.65 2.15 -10.55
C VAL A 86 -12.10 2.40 -10.19
N SER A 87 -13.02 1.64 -10.80
CA SER A 87 -14.45 1.70 -10.48
C SER A 87 -14.97 0.34 -10.06
N ASP A 88 -15.96 0.37 -9.16
CA ASP A 88 -16.66 -0.79 -8.61
C ASP A 88 -15.67 -1.84 -8.08
N VAL A 89 -15.03 -1.53 -6.95
CA VAL A 89 -14.06 -2.42 -6.29
C VAL A 89 -14.74 -3.23 -5.20
N LEU A 90 -14.54 -4.55 -5.22
CA LEU A 90 -15.00 -5.48 -4.19
C LEU A 90 -13.79 -6.17 -3.56
N ALA A 91 -13.65 -6.04 -2.25
CA ALA A 91 -12.65 -6.70 -1.44
C ALA A 91 -13.21 -7.99 -0.82
N ARG A 92 -12.50 -9.10 -1.03
CA ARG A 92 -12.84 -10.41 -0.48
C ARG A 92 -11.62 -11.04 0.18
N LEU A 93 -11.82 -11.71 1.30
CA LEU A 93 -10.79 -12.53 1.94
C LEU A 93 -10.94 -13.98 1.47
N VAL A 94 -9.88 -14.52 0.88
CA VAL A 94 -9.80 -15.93 0.47
C VAL A 94 -9.03 -16.68 1.54
N ILE A 95 -9.70 -17.64 2.18
CA ILE A 95 -9.12 -18.41 3.29
C ILE A 95 -9.22 -19.89 2.95
N PRO A 96 -8.15 -20.68 2.99
CA PRO A 96 -8.22 -22.11 2.71
C PRO A 96 -8.94 -22.85 3.85
N ARG A 97 -9.59 -23.97 3.53
CA ARG A 97 -10.43 -24.74 4.49
C ARG A 97 -9.65 -25.34 5.67
N ASN A 98 -8.34 -25.54 5.52
CA ASN A 98 -7.44 -26.00 6.58
C ASN A 98 -7.12 -24.89 7.60
N ASN A 99 -7.45 -23.63 7.32
CA ASN A 99 -7.30 -22.54 8.27
C ASN A 99 -8.29 -22.71 9.44
N ARG A 100 -7.79 -22.59 10.67
CA ARG A 100 -8.57 -22.75 11.91
C ARG A 100 -9.75 -21.78 12.02
N MET A 101 -9.67 -20.62 11.37
CA MET A 101 -10.72 -19.61 11.40
C MET A 101 -11.75 -19.77 10.28
N TYR A 102 -11.56 -20.70 9.34
CA TYR A 102 -12.43 -20.86 8.17
C TYR A 102 -13.90 -21.00 8.56
N TYR A 103 -14.24 -21.98 9.41
CA TYR A 103 -15.63 -22.26 9.79
C TYR A 103 -16.27 -21.14 10.64
N VAL A 104 -15.47 -20.38 11.38
CA VAL A 104 -15.97 -19.23 12.14
C VAL A 104 -16.39 -18.13 11.18
N VAL A 105 -15.56 -17.84 10.18
CA VAL A 105 -15.84 -16.81 9.17
C VAL A 105 -16.98 -17.25 8.27
N GLU A 106 -17.04 -18.53 7.89
CA GLU A 106 -18.15 -19.11 7.14
C GLU A 106 -19.47 -19.00 7.92
N GLY A 107 -19.46 -19.28 9.23
CA GLY A 107 -20.62 -19.10 10.09
C GLY A 107 -21.09 -17.65 10.18
N ILE A 108 -20.16 -16.68 10.24
CA ILE A 108 -20.49 -15.24 10.22
C ILE A 108 -21.01 -14.83 8.84
N ASP A 109 -20.33 -15.21 7.76
CA ASP A 109 -20.68 -14.83 6.39
C ASP A 109 -22.05 -15.38 5.96
N THR A 110 -22.41 -16.58 6.42
CA THR A 110 -23.69 -17.22 6.09
C THR A 110 -24.88 -16.54 6.78
N HIS A 111 -24.69 -16.06 8.00
CA HIS A 111 -25.76 -15.50 8.85
C HIS A 111 -25.71 -13.98 8.94
N LYS A 112 -24.79 -13.32 8.20
CA LYS A 112 -24.65 -11.86 8.25
C LYS A 112 -25.90 -11.18 7.74
N GLN A 113 -26.38 -10.21 8.52
CA GLN A 113 -27.40 -9.28 8.11
C GLN A 113 -26.96 -7.87 8.53
N PHE A 114 -27.02 -6.93 7.61
CA PHE A 114 -26.59 -5.56 7.87
C PHE A 114 -27.54 -4.56 7.20
N TYR A 115 -27.65 -3.39 7.81
CA TYR A 115 -28.49 -2.32 7.31
C TYR A 115 -27.85 -1.60 6.14
N THR A 116 -28.63 -1.33 5.10
CA THR A 116 -28.30 -0.38 4.05
C THR A 116 -29.42 0.65 3.94
N PRO A 117 -29.21 1.79 3.27
CA PRO A 117 -30.29 2.73 2.99
C PRO A 117 -31.51 2.10 2.30
N ASP A 118 -31.30 1.01 1.55
CA ASP A 118 -32.35 0.26 0.84
C ASP A 118 -33.05 -0.80 1.73
N GLY A 119 -32.63 -0.97 2.98
CA GLY A 119 -33.12 -1.99 3.91
C GLY A 119 -32.05 -2.99 4.35
N ILE A 120 -32.48 -4.07 5.00
CA ILE A 120 -31.59 -5.14 5.49
C ILE A 120 -31.11 -5.96 4.29
N LYS A 121 -29.79 -6.11 4.16
CA LYS A 121 -29.14 -6.95 3.14
C LYS A 121 -28.26 -8.01 3.80
N SER A 122 -28.01 -9.09 3.07
CA SER A 122 -27.09 -10.17 3.46
C SER A 122 -25.83 -10.24 2.59
N GLN A 123 -25.75 -9.44 1.53
CA GLN A 123 -24.64 -9.41 0.58
C GLN A 123 -24.37 -7.97 0.12
N LEU A 124 -23.13 -7.71 -0.28
CA LEU A 124 -22.73 -6.44 -0.88
C LEU A 124 -23.31 -6.28 -2.29
N SER A 125 -23.38 -5.04 -2.76
CA SER A 125 -24.04 -4.71 -4.04
C SER A 125 -23.26 -5.26 -5.24
N LEU A 126 -21.93 -5.29 -5.13
CA LEU A 126 -21.04 -5.79 -6.18
C LEU A 126 -20.85 -7.32 -6.16
N SER A 127 -21.48 -8.04 -5.24
CA SER A 127 -21.28 -9.48 -5.08
C SER A 127 -21.62 -10.28 -6.33
N ASP A 128 -22.70 -9.90 -7.03
CA ASP A 128 -23.16 -10.55 -8.26
C ASP A 128 -22.38 -10.13 -9.52
N VAL A 129 -21.57 -9.07 -9.43
CA VAL A 129 -20.78 -8.55 -10.56
C VAL A 129 -19.54 -9.40 -10.80
N PHE A 130 -19.00 -10.02 -9.76
CA PHE A 130 -17.76 -10.80 -9.82
C PHE A 130 -18.01 -12.24 -9.40
N ASP A 131 -17.54 -13.17 -10.22
CA ASP A 131 -17.60 -14.60 -9.92
C ASP A 131 -17.03 -14.90 -8.52
N LYS A 132 -17.77 -15.71 -7.76
CA LYS A 132 -17.37 -16.10 -6.40
C LYS A 132 -16.28 -17.16 -6.48
N ARG A 133 -15.10 -16.87 -5.92
CA ARG A 133 -14.07 -17.88 -5.70
C ARG A 133 -14.50 -18.85 -4.60
N ASP A 134 -13.99 -20.08 -4.66
CA ASP A 134 -14.11 -21.00 -3.55
C ASP A 134 -13.45 -20.38 -2.29
N ASN A 135 -14.13 -20.54 -1.16
CA ASN A 135 -13.64 -20.11 0.15
C ASN A 135 -13.34 -18.59 0.25
N CYS A 136 -14.10 -17.75 -0.46
CA CYS A 136 -14.00 -16.30 -0.35
C CYS A 136 -15.15 -15.69 0.47
N PHE A 137 -14.80 -14.70 1.28
CA PHE A 137 -15.69 -13.99 2.21
C PHE A 137 -15.62 -12.50 1.92
N GLU A 138 -16.76 -11.81 1.94
CA GLU A 138 -16.82 -10.39 1.58
C GLU A 138 -16.34 -9.50 2.73
N CYS A 139 -15.50 -8.51 2.41
CA CYS A 139 -14.92 -7.60 3.40
C CYS A 139 -15.30 -6.14 3.16
N GLY A 140 -15.65 -5.76 1.92
CA GLY A 140 -16.12 -4.41 1.64
C GLY A 140 -16.15 -4.08 0.15
N GLU A 141 -16.83 -3.00 -0.18
CA GLU A 141 -16.92 -2.46 -1.54
C GLU A 141 -16.64 -0.96 -1.55
N VAL A 142 -16.13 -0.50 -2.68
CA VAL A 142 -15.80 0.91 -2.95
C VAL A 142 -16.26 1.25 -4.36
N ALA A 143 -17.07 2.29 -4.51
CA ALA A 143 -17.60 2.65 -5.83
C ALA A 143 -16.52 3.25 -6.75
N HIS A 144 -15.69 4.16 -6.23
CA HIS A 144 -14.62 4.79 -6.98
C HIS A 144 -13.35 4.88 -6.15
N MET A 145 -12.22 4.61 -6.79
CA MET A 145 -10.89 4.72 -6.20
C MET A 145 -9.96 5.37 -7.22
N LYS A 146 -9.22 6.37 -6.78
CA LYS A 146 -8.20 7.08 -7.55
C LYS A 146 -6.89 7.03 -6.81
N ILE A 147 -5.84 6.64 -7.52
CA ILE A 147 -4.47 6.63 -7.02
C ILE A 147 -3.67 7.58 -7.90
N LEU A 148 -3.03 8.57 -7.28
CA LEU A 148 -2.07 9.44 -7.91
C LEU A 148 -0.70 9.10 -7.36
N VAL A 149 0.24 8.78 -8.23
CA VAL A 149 1.64 8.56 -7.87
C VAL A 149 2.47 9.56 -8.62
N GLN A 150 3.14 10.45 -7.90
CA GLN A 150 4.06 11.43 -8.47
C GLN A 150 5.47 11.06 -8.05
N ILE A 151 6.33 10.86 -9.04
CA ILE A 151 7.72 10.52 -8.83
C ILE A 151 8.57 11.62 -9.45
N LEU A 152 9.44 12.24 -8.65
CA LEU A 152 10.48 13.14 -9.14
C LEU A 152 11.83 12.52 -8.81
N LEU A 153 12.57 12.20 -9.86
CA LEU A 153 13.92 11.64 -9.77
C LEU A 153 14.94 12.63 -10.30
N HIS A 154 16.05 12.80 -9.60
CA HIS A 154 17.21 13.49 -10.14
C HIS A 154 17.98 12.57 -11.06
N SER A 155 18.30 13.04 -12.25
CA SER A 155 19.01 12.23 -13.24
C SER A 155 20.45 11.96 -12.79
N SER A 156 20.82 10.68 -12.80
CA SER A 156 22.18 10.21 -12.51
C SER A 156 22.72 9.41 -13.71
N PRO A 157 23.05 10.08 -14.83
CA PRO A 157 23.57 9.38 -16.00
C PRO A 157 24.87 8.63 -15.64
N PRO A 158 25.13 7.47 -16.29
CA PRO A 158 26.38 6.74 -16.12
C PRO A 158 27.57 7.67 -16.37
N ILE A 159 28.54 7.65 -15.45
CA ILE A 159 29.72 8.51 -15.51
C ILE A 159 30.97 7.69 -15.27
N ASP A 160 32.03 7.96 -16.04
CA ASP A 160 33.36 7.48 -15.71
C ASP A 160 34.04 8.46 -14.74
N LEU A 161 34.04 8.12 -13.46
CA LEU A 161 34.65 8.94 -12.40
C LEU A 161 36.18 9.07 -12.53
N ASN A 162 36.83 8.31 -13.41
CA ASN A 162 38.27 8.46 -13.67
C ASN A 162 38.59 9.64 -14.60
N ARG A 163 37.61 10.12 -15.38
CA ARG A 163 37.74 11.25 -16.32
C ARG A 163 37.67 12.60 -15.60
N THR A 164 38.68 12.89 -14.78
CA THR A 164 38.79 14.15 -14.01
C THR A 164 38.97 15.40 -14.87
N ASP A 165 39.21 15.24 -16.17
CA ASP A 165 39.22 16.31 -17.17
C ASP A 165 37.83 16.90 -17.43
N LEU A 166 36.76 16.18 -17.09
CA LEU A 166 35.38 16.64 -17.30
C LEU A 166 34.87 17.47 -16.11
N GLN A 167 34.36 18.68 -16.37
CA GLN A 167 33.82 19.58 -15.33
C GLN A 167 32.69 18.93 -14.50
N TYR A 168 31.82 18.14 -15.13
CA TYR A 168 30.75 17.44 -14.42
C TYR A 168 31.29 16.38 -13.44
N VAL A 169 32.37 15.66 -13.78
CA VAL A 169 33.05 14.72 -12.88
C VAL A 169 33.65 15.47 -11.69
N GLN A 170 34.25 16.63 -11.93
CA GLN A 170 34.80 17.49 -10.87
C GLN A 170 33.69 17.97 -9.92
N HIS A 171 32.53 18.36 -10.47
CA HIS A 171 31.38 18.74 -9.67
C HIS A 171 30.89 17.59 -8.78
N VAL A 172 30.71 16.38 -9.33
CA VAL A 172 30.32 15.20 -8.55
C VAL A 172 31.32 14.90 -7.43
N LYS A 173 32.63 14.93 -7.73
CA LYS A 173 33.69 14.74 -6.72
C LYS A 173 33.73 15.84 -5.65
N SER A 174 33.27 17.05 -5.97
CA SER A 174 33.22 18.17 -5.00
C SER A 174 32.15 17.99 -3.92
N ILE A 175 31.12 17.18 -4.18
CA ILE A 175 30.03 16.90 -3.21
C ILE A 175 30.60 16.16 -1.98
N GLY A 176 31.55 15.26 -2.20
CA GLY A 176 32.29 14.58 -1.15
C GLY A 176 32.93 13.28 -1.60
N ASN A 177 33.70 12.71 -0.69
CA ASN A 177 34.23 11.35 -0.80
C ASN A 177 33.58 10.45 0.27
N ARG A 178 33.90 9.16 0.28
CA ARG A 178 33.35 8.16 1.22
C ARG A 178 33.39 8.57 2.69
N GLN A 179 34.39 9.36 3.10
CA GLN A 179 34.59 9.75 4.49
C GLN A 179 33.93 11.08 4.87
N THR A 180 33.60 11.92 3.89
CA THR A 180 33.16 13.31 4.11
C THR A 180 31.77 13.59 3.53
N PHE A 181 31.19 12.63 2.81
CA PHE A 181 29.87 12.75 2.23
C PHE A 181 28.78 12.53 3.29
N HIS A 182 27.75 13.37 3.22
CA HIS A 182 26.51 13.21 3.98
C HIS A 182 25.33 13.33 3.00
N PRO A 183 24.31 12.45 3.08
CA PRO A 183 23.15 12.48 2.18
C PRO A 183 22.41 13.83 2.14
N ASN A 184 22.38 14.57 3.25
CA ASN A 184 21.74 15.89 3.36
C ASN A 184 22.39 16.97 2.46
N LYS A 185 23.54 16.68 1.84
CA LYS A 185 24.14 17.55 0.82
C LYS A 185 23.38 17.47 -0.52
N LEU A 186 22.54 16.46 -0.71
CA LEU A 186 21.77 16.24 -1.94
C LEU A 186 20.31 16.63 -1.73
N GLU A 187 19.70 17.16 -2.79
CA GLU A 187 18.25 17.35 -2.86
C GLU A 187 17.54 15.99 -2.85
N TYR A 188 16.37 15.93 -2.21
CA TYR A 188 15.56 14.72 -2.14
C TYR A 188 14.97 14.34 -3.51
N ASP A 189 14.98 13.06 -3.83
CA ASP A 189 13.99 12.53 -4.77
C ASP A 189 12.62 12.50 -4.08
N ILE A 190 11.55 12.75 -4.83
CA ILE A 190 10.21 12.90 -4.26
C ILE A 190 9.34 11.75 -4.75
N PHE A 191 8.64 11.12 -3.81
CA PHE A 191 7.67 10.07 -4.10
C PHE A 191 6.39 10.35 -3.33
N ASN A 192 5.38 10.87 -4.03
CA ASN A 192 4.08 11.18 -3.46
C ASN A 192 3.05 10.15 -3.93
N ILE A 193 2.31 9.59 -3.00
CA ILE A 193 1.16 8.72 -3.26
C ILE A 193 -0.06 9.38 -2.63
N GLU A 194 -1.07 9.65 -3.43
CA GLU A 194 -2.40 10.07 -2.97
C GLU A 194 -3.43 9.02 -3.36
N LEU A 195 -4.13 8.50 -2.36
CA LEU A 195 -5.18 7.51 -2.49
C LEU A 195 -6.49 8.15 -2.05
N ASP A 196 -7.43 8.29 -2.97
CA ASP A 196 -8.76 8.82 -2.72
C ASP A 196 -9.79 7.76 -3.09
N MET A 197 -10.65 7.38 -2.14
CA MET A 197 -11.68 6.39 -2.38
C MET A 197 -13.00 6.69 -1.68
N GLY A 198 -14.10 6.40 -2.37
CA GLY A 198 -15.43 6.37 -1.80
C GLY A 198 -16.56 6.37 -2.84
N PRO A 199 -17.83 6.27 -2.38
CA PRO A 199 -18.25 5.80 -1.06
C PRO A 199 -17.67 4.43 -0.67
N VAL A 200 -17.37 4.23 0.61
CA VAL A 200 -16.73 3.02 1.15
C VAL A 200 -17.72 2.27 2.03
N ASN A 201 -17.97 1.00 1.74
CA ASN A 201 -18.80 0.13 2.57
C ASN A 201 -17.98 -1.07 3.06
N LEU A 202 -17.78 -1.21 4.37
CA LEU A 202 -16.93 -2.22 4.99
C LEU A 202 -17.76 -3.21 5.80
N LEU A 203 -17.43 -4.49 5.63
CA LEU A 203 -17.88 -5.59 6.47
C LEU A 203 -16.72 -6.02 7.38
N LEU A 204 -16.70 -5.46 8.59
CA LEU A 204 -15.62 -5.68 9.53
C LEU A 204 -15.87 -6.97 10.32
N HIS A 205 -15.02 -7.96 10.08
CA HIS A 205 -14.83 -9.10 10.98
C HIS A 205 -13.37 -9.13 11.46
N GLY A 206 -13.10 -9.58 12.68
CA GLY A 206 -11.76 -9.49 13.30
C GLY A 206 -10.64 -10.10 12.45
N LEU A 207 -10.96 -11.11 11.63
CA LEU A 207 -10.00 -11.73 10.72
C LEU A 207 -9.63 -10.84 9.51
N PHE A 208 -10.51 -9.97 9.04
CA PHE A 208 -10.19 -9.03 7.97
C PHE A 208 -9.08 -8.06 8.42
N LEU A 209 -9.25 -7.43 9.59
CA LEU A 209 -8.26 -6.54 10.19
C LEU A 209 -6.92 -7.25 10.42
N LYS A 210 -6.96 -8.50 10.89
CA LYS A 210 -5.77 -9.32 11.07
C LYS A 210 -5.03 -9.61 9.76
N ASN A 211 -5.75 -9.89 8.68
CA ASN A 211 -5.12 -10.11 7.37
C ASN A 211 -4.60 -8.82 6.75
N LEU A 212 -5.26 -7.67 6.95
CA LEU A 212 -4.72 -6.38 6.54
C LEU A 212 -3.37 -6.08 7.22
N TRP A 213 -3.22 -6.45 8.50
CA TRP A 213 -1.95 -6.35 9.19
C TRP A 213 -0.85 -7.18 8.50
N TRP A 214 -1.17 -8.41 8.10
CA TRP A 214 -0.22 -9.26 7.38
C TRP A 214 0.09 -8.78 5.97
N VAL A 215 -0.85 -8.14 5.26
CA VAL A 215 -0.54 -7.47 3.99
C VAL A 215 0.55 -6.42 4.18
N LYS A 216 0.46 -5.62 5.25
CA LYS A 216 1.46 -4.62 5.59
C LYS A 216 2.83 -5.26 5.85
N ASP A 217 2.89 -6.32 6.64
CA ASP A 217 4.14 -7.03 6.94
C ASP A 217 4.74 -7.74 5.72
N ASN A 218 3.90 -8.28 4.82
CA ASN A 218 4.35 -9.01 3.63
C ASN A 218 4.87 -8.06 2.53
N LEU A 219 4.19 -6.93 2.31
CA LEU A 219 4.53 -5.97 1.24
C LEU A 219 5.52 -4.89 1.66
N PHE A 220 5.60 -4.55 2.94
CA PHE A 220 6.45 -3.46 3.45
C PHE A 220 7.38 -3.93 4.58
N GLY A 221 7.66 -5.23 4.66
CA GLY A 221 8.63 -5.79 5.60
C GLY A 221 10.06 -5.33 5.31
N TRP A 222 10.90 -5.34 6.35
CA TRP A 222 12.30 -4.87 6.30
C TRP A 222 13.16 -5.67 5.29
N ASN A 223 12.88 -6.96 5.12
CA ASN A 223 13.60 -7.84 4.21
C ASN A 223 12.62 -8.52 3.24
N GLN A 224 12.74 -8.21 1.95
CA GLN A 224 11.94 -8.83 0.87
C GLN A 224 12.75 -9.83 0.03
N VAL A 225 13.72 -10.50 0.65
CA VAL A 225 14.48 -11.54 -0.03
C VAL A 225 13.72 -12.86 0.09
N TYR A 226 13.41 -13.48 -1.05
CA TYR A 226 12.77 -14.79 -1.07
C TYR A 226 13.76 -15.85 -0.56
N HIS A 227 13.31 -16.64 0.41
CA HIS A 227 14.07 -17.76 0.95
C HIS A 227 13.25 -19.03 0.83
N ASP A 228 13.84 -20.06 0.22
CA ASP A 228 13.26 -21.40 0.25
C ASP A 228 13.43 -21.98 1.67
N ILE A 229 12.34 -22.51 2.22
CA ILE A 229 12.32 -23.14 3.55
C ILE A 229 13.25 -24.37 3.57
N HIS A 230 13.39 -25.06 2.43
CA HIS A 230 14.22 -26.25 2.29
C HIS A 230 15.72 -25.94 2.11
N GLU A 231 16.11 -24.67 1.89
CA GLU A 231 17.52 -24.31 1.79
C GLU A 231 18.18 -24.36 3.18
N PRO A 232 19.30 -25.10 3.36
CA PRO A 232 20.00 -25.17 4.63
C PRO A 232 20.56 -23.79 5.04
N GLU A 233 20.54 -23.48 6.34
CA GLU A 233 20.93 -22.15 6.87
C GLU A 233 22.35 -21.73 6.48
N LEU A 234 23.26 -22.69 6.28
CA LEU A 234 24.64 -22.44 5.82
C LEU A 234 24.69 -21.87 4.40
N ILE A 235 23.75 -22.27 3.53
CA ILE A 235 23.61 -21.70 2.18
C ILE A 235 22.93 -20.34 2.26
N ARG A 236 21.98 -20.13 3.18
CA ARG A 236 21.34 -18.81 3.41
C ARG A 236 22.36 -17.76 3.86
N HIS A 237 23.19 -18.07 4.87
CA HIS A 237 24.21 -17.15 5.36
C HIS A 237 25.28 -16.85 4.30
N ASN A 238 25.64 -17.83 3.47
CA ASN A 238 26.56 -17.61 2.37
C ASN A 238 25.90 -16.83 1.22
N LYS A 239 24.62 -17.07 0.87
CA LYS A 239 23.88 -16.30 -0.15
C LYS A 239 23.63 -14.84 0.27
N ILE A 240 23.38 -14.57 1.55
CA ILE A 240 23.34 -13.20 2.10
C ILE A 240 24.67 -12.46 1.85
N MET A 241 25.78 -13.20 1.68
CA MET A 241 27.10 -12.67 1.34
C MET A 241 27.44 -12.79 -0.17
N VAL A 242 26.54 -13.29 -1.02
CA VAL A 242 26.82 -13.56 -2.45
C VAL A 242 26.27 -12.44 -3.33
N ASN A 243 27.18 -11.53 -3.68
CA ASN A 243 27.41 -10.87 -4.98
C ASN A 243 26.29 -10.11 -5.74
N ASP A 244 25.01 -10.25 -5.43
CA ASP A 244 23.94 -9.61 -6.22
C ASP A 244 23.22 -8.47 -5.48
N ASP A 245 23.71 -8.09 -4.29
CA ASP A 245 23.18 -6.92 -3.59
C ASP A 245 23.81 -5.66 -4.20
N PRO A 246 23.06 -4.82 -4.95
CA PRO A 246 23.61 -3.62 -5.59
C PRO A 246 24.22 -2.65 -4.57
N LEU A 247 23.84 -2.75 -3.29
CA LEU A 247 24.46 -2.00 -2.21
C LEU A 247 25.89 -2.46 -1.90
N LEU A 248 26.23 -3.74 -2.09
CA LEU A 248 27.59 -4.26 -1.86
C LEU A 248 28.58 -3.74 -2.92
N ASP A 249 28.15 -3.62 -4.19
CA ASP A 249 28.95 -3.02 -5.26
C ASP A 249 29.19 -1.51 -5.04
N ILE A 250 28.20 -0.82 -4.47
CA ILE A 250 28.31 0.60 -4.04
C ILE A 250 29.31 0.74 -2.88
N ILE A 251 29.47 -0.30 -2.05
CA ILE A 251 30.35 -0.32 -0.87
C ILE A 251 31.76 -0.83 -1.20
N ASP A 252 32.00 -1.54 -2.31
CA ASP A 252 33.33 -2.04 -2.68
C ASP A 252 34.35 -0.89 -2.70
N ALA A 253 35.29 -0.91 -1.74
CA ALA A 253 36.32 0.12 -1.55
C ALA A 253 37.17 0.38 -2.80
N ASN A 254 37.20 -0.56 -3.74
CA ASN A 254 37.99 -0.46 -4.96
C ASN A 254 37.30 0.35 -6.06
N GLN A 255 35.98 0.58 -5.98
CA GLN A 255 35.24 1.38 -6.94
C GLN A 255 35.27 2.88 -6.60
N PRO A 256 35.27 3.78 -7.61
CA PRO A 256 35.20 5.20 -7.36
C PRO A 256 33.85 5.56 -6.72
N PHE A 257 33.90 6.38 -5.67
CA PHE A 257 32.70 6.77 -4.92
C PHE A 257 31.86 7.77 -5.70
N ASP A 258 30.61 7.40 -5.99
CA ASP A 258 29.61 8.30 -6.54
C ASP A 258 28.59 8.69 -5.46
N PRO A 259 28.58 9.96 -4.99
CA PRO A 259 27.63 10.41 -3.99
C PRO A 259 26.18 10.35 -4.47
N ARG A 260 25.92 10.34 -5.79
CA ARG A 260 24.55 10.38 -6.36
C ARG A 260 23.73 9.14 -6.02
N TYR A 261 24.37 7.99 -5.75
CA TYR A 261 23.68 6.76 -5.33
C TYR A 261 23.07 6.83 -3.93
N PHE A 262 23.49 7.80 -3.12
CA PHE A 262 23.03 7.98 -1.75
C PHE A 262 22.04 9.15 -1.63
N ARG A 263 21.37 9.49 -2.73
CA ARG A 263 20.36 10.54 -2.74
C ARG A 263 19.19 10.13 -1.84
N PRO A 264 18.78 10.98 -0.89
CA PRO A 264 17.69 10.64 0.00
C PRO A 264 16.34 10.71 -0.73
N LEU A 265 15.38 9.89 -0.28
CA LEU A 265 14.01 9.87 -0.77
C LEU A 265 13.09 10.54 0.24
N MET A 266 12.27 11.48 -0.21
CA MET A 266 11.15 12.03 0.55
C MET A 266 9.87 11.37 0.08
N VAL A 267 9.18 10.68 0.99
CA VAL A 267 7.95 9.94 0.71
C VAL A 267 6.78 10.64 1.37
N THR A 268 5.73 10.93 0.60
CA THR A 268 4.45 11.42 1.12
C THR A 268 3.36 10.43 0.76
N LEU A 269 2.64 9.91 1.74
CA LEU A 269 1.46 9.08 1.56
C LEU A 269 0.24 9.83 2.10
N ARG A 270 -0.79 9.99 1.27
CA ARG A 270 -2.09 10.52 1.65
C ARG A 270 -3.16 9.51 1.31
N VAL A 271 -3.98 9.16 2.28
CA VAL A 271 -5.14 8.28 2.09
C VAL A 271 -6.38 9.03 2.56
N ALA A 272 -7.36 9.18 1.69
CA ALA A 272 -8.65 9.76 1.98
C ALA A 272 -9.75 8.73 1.67
N LEU A 273 -10.53 8.40 2.69
CA LEU A 273 -11.73 7.57 2.58
C LEU A 273 -12.94 8.48 2.75
N HIS A 274 -13.93 8.34 1.87
CA HIS A 274 -15.14 9.16 1.84
C HIS A 274 -16.39 8.31 2.04
N ASN A 275 -17.37 8.88 2.76
CA ASN A 275 -18.69 8.29 3.02
C ASN A 275 -18.57 6.82 3.46
N ILE A 276 -17.92 6.62 4.60
CA ILE A 276 -17.61 5.30 5.16
C ILE A 276 -18.83 4.78 5.90
N THR A 277 -19.33 3.62 5.48
CA THR A 277 -20.26 2.78 6.22
C THR A 277 -19.52 1.53 6.66
N ALA A 278 -19.54 1.20 7.94
CA ALA A 278 -18.84 0.02 8.46
C ALA A 278 -19.81 -0.81 9.30
N HIS A 279 -19.95 -2.08 8.95
CA HIS A 279 -20.79 -3.04 9.65
C HIS A 279 -19.90 -4.00 10.45
N LEU A 280 -20.11 -4.07 11.76
CA LEU A 280 -19.40 -5.01 12.62
C LEU A 280 -20.11 -6.36 12.60
N LEU A 281 -19.59 -7.30 11.83
CA LEU A 281 -20.24 -8.59 11.66
C LEU A 281 -20.20 -9.44 12.93
N HIS A 282 -21.35 -10.01 13.29
CA HIS A 282 -21.48 -11.02 14.35
C HIS A 282 -22.33 -12.21 13.88
N HIS A 283 -22.23 -13.31 14.61
CA HIS A 283 -22.93 -14.56 14.31
C HIS A 283 -24.27 -14.63 15.07
N THR A 284 -25.26 -13.81 14.69
CA THR A 284 -26.64 -14.00 15.17
C THR A 284 -27.66 -13.65 14.08
N ASP A 285 -28.76 -14.40 14.04
CA ASP A 285 -29.88 -14.20 13.10
C ASP A 285 -30.96 -13.25 13.64
N LEU A 286 -30.80 -12.78 14.88
CA LEU A 286 -31.87 -12.10 15.63
C LEU A 286 -31.85 -10.59 15.44
N GLU A 287 -30.66 -10.01 15.29
CA GLU A 287 -30.45 -8.57 15.25
C GLU A 287 -29.43 -8.24 14.16
N PRO A 288 -29.62 -7.11 13.46
CA PRO A 288 -28.69 -6.64 12.44
C PRO A 288 -27.39 -6.11 13.05
N CYS A 289 -26.32 -6.22 12.28
CA CYS A 289 -24.97 -5.84 12.72
C CYS A 289 -24.87 -4.36 13.15
N PRO A 290 -24.17 -4.05 14.26
CA PRO A 290 -23.83 -2.68 14.62
C PRO A 290 -23.18 -1.96 13.44
N ILE A 291 -23.54 -0.68 13.28
CA ILE A 291 -23.16 0.11 12.11
C ILE A 291 -22.50 1.42 12.53
N GLY A 292 -21.34 1.70 11.94
CA GLY A 292 -20.62 2.95 12.09
C GLY A 292 -20.67 3.76 10.79
N PHE A 293 -20.87 5.06 10.90
CA PHE A 293 -20.81 6.01 9.80
C PHE A 293 -19.73 7.06 10.07
N CYS A 294 -18.92 7.34 9.07
CA CYS A 294 -17.96 8.43 9.10
C CYS A 294 -17.92 9.11 7.73
N GLU A 295 -18.11 10.44 7.69
CA GLU A 295 -18.09 11.17 6.41
C GLU A 295 -16.74 11.11 5.73
N ARG A 296 -15.65 11.20 6.51
CA ARG A 296 -14.31 11.10 5.95
C ARG A 296 -13.24 10.78 6.99
N LEU A 297 -12.33 9.92 6.57
CA LEU A 297 -11.11 9.53 7.26
C LEU A 297 -9.94 9.91 6.38
N CYS A 298 -8.97 10.62 6.92
CA CYS A 298 -7.74 10.97 6.22
C CYS A 298 -6.51 10.56 7.02
N VAL A 299 -5.56 9.92 6.35
CA VAL A 299 -4.23 9.62 6.88
C VAL A 299 -3.23 10.33 6.00
N GLU A 300 -2.33 11.10 6.59
CA GLU A 300 -1.18 11.64 5.89
C GLU A 300 0.09 11.26 6.64
N MET A 301 1.04 10.69 5.90
CA MET A 301 2.36 10.35 6.40
C MET A 301 3.39 11.01 5.50
N THR A 302 4.35 11.71 6.09
CA THR A 302 5.50 12.27 5.37
C THR A 302 6.76 11.81 6.04
N THR A 303 7.61 11.12 5.29
CA THR A 303 8.92 10.63 5.74
C THR A 303 10.00 11.32 4.93
N ASN A 304 10.96 11.92 5.63
CA ASN A 304 12.21 12.39 5.07
C ASN A 304 13.39 11.75 5.84
N LEU A 305 14.61 12.23 5.63
CA LEU A 305 15.79 11.65 6.28
C LEU A 305 15.83 11.93 7.79
N ASP A 306 15.28 13.06 8.23
CA ASP A 306 15.40 13.54 9.61
C ASP A 306 14.24 13.09 10.49
N GLU A 307 13.04 12.95 9.92
CA GLU A 307 11.81 12.66 10.66
C GLU A 307 10.74 11.95 9.81
N THR A 308 9.82 11.27 10.51
CA THR A 308 8.56 10.80 9.93
C THR A 308 7.41 11.44 10.71
N LYS A 309 6.55 12.14 9.99
CA LYS A 309 5.32 12.75 10.53
C LYS A 309 4.13 11.92 10.10
N LEU A 310 3.25 11.61 11.03
CA LEU A 310 1.98 10.94 10.77
C LEU A 310 0.86 11.78 11.37
N GLN A 311 -0.16 12.08 10.57
CA GLN A 311 -1.39 12.68 11.04
C GLN A 311 -2.58 11.86 10.57
N VAL A 312 -3.55 11.71 11.46
CA VAL A 312 -4.81 11.05 11.15
C VAL A 312 -5.95 11.99 11.54
N LEU A 313 -6.85 12.23 10.60
CA LEU A 313 -8.03 13.05 10.76
C LEU A 313 -9.25 12.15 10.58
N PHE A 314 -10.13 12.15 11.58
CA PHE A 314 -11.46 11.55 11.47
C PHE A 314 -12.48 12.66 11.64
N LEU A 315 -13.46 12.71 10.74
CA LEU A 315 -14.72 13.39 11.04
C LEU A 315 -15.52 12.55 12.05
N PRO A 316 -16.46 13.17 12.80
CA PRO A 316 -17.24 12.49 13.83
C PRO A 316 -17.79 11.14 13.34
N VAL A 317 -17.58 10.10 14.14
CA VAL A 317 -18.05 8.74 13.85
C VAL A 317 -19.33 8.50 14.60
N ASN A 318 -20.43 8.27 13.87
CA ASN A 318 -21.71 7.93 14.46
C ASN A 318 -21.87 6.41 14.48
N ILE A 319 -21.97 5.83 15.67
CA ILE A 319 -22.15 4.39 15.85
C ILE A 319 -23.57 4.13 16.31
N TYR A 320 -24.27 3.24 15.61
CA TYR A 320 -25.59 2.77 15.97
C TYR A 320 -25.49 1.30 16.39
N VAL A 321 -25.94 1.04 17.61
CA VAL A 321 -26.05 -0.29 18.19
C VAL A 321 -27.48 -0.43 18.64
N GLU A 322 -28.18 -1.46 18.15
CA GLU A 322 -29.45 -1.83 18.75
C GLU A 322 -29.15 -2.55 20.07
N ASP A 323 -29.72 -2.03 21.17
CA ASP A 323 -29.66 -2.68 22.47
C ASP A 323 -31.04 -3.26 22.78
N THR A 324 -31.11 -4.55 23.06
CA THR A 324 -32.34 -5.21 23.50
C THR A 324 -32.69 -4.92 24.97
N ILE A 325 -31.82 -4.22 25.68
CA ILE A 325 -32.07 -3.75 27.05
C ILE A 325 -32.60 -2.32 26.99
N VAL A 326 -33.79 -2.11 27.59
CA VAL A 326 -34.35 -0.76 27.78
C VAL A 326 -33.52 -0.04 28.84
N VAL A 327 -32.48 0.67 28.42
CA VAL A 327 -31.69 1.56 29.28
C VAL A 327 -32.23 2.99 29.12
N SER A 328 -32.39 3.72 30.22
CA SER A 328 -32.68 5.15 30.16
C SER A 328 -31.58 5.86 29.38
N PHE A 329 -31.97 6.72 28.44
CA PHE A 329 -31.12 7.45 27.48
C PHE A 329 -29.71 7.72 28.02
N ARG A 330 -28.68 7.11 27.41
CA ARG A 330 -27.26 7.37 27.70
C ARG A 330 -26.56 7.78 26.42
N GLU A 331 -26.10 9.01 26.38
CA GLU A 331 -25.29 9.55 25.30
C GLU A 331 -23.87 9.00 25.45
N LEU A 332 -23.40 8.21 24.49
CA LEU A 332 -22.05 7.65 24.50
C LEU A 332 -21.15 8.56 23.68
N VAL A 333 -20.60 9.58 24.34
CA VAL A 333 -19.59 10.48 23.76
C VAL A 333 -18.23 9.82 23.92
N ALA A 334 -17.68 9.27 22.83
CA ALA A 334 -16.32 8.76 22.79
C ALA A 334 -15.40 9.85 22.22
N ASP A 335 -14.73 10.59 23.10
CA ASP A 335 -13.62 11.47 22.70
C ASP A 335 -12.34 10.65 22.53
N CYS A 336 -11.89 10.49 21.29
CA CYS A 336 -10.61 9.84 20.98
C CYS A 336 -9.47 10.87 21.06
N TYR A 337 -8.65 10.80 22.11
CA TYR A 337 -7.42 11.60 22.23
C TYR A 337 -6.21 10.78 21.75
N PHE A 338 -5.46 11.30 20.77
CA PHE A 338 -4.17 10.75 20.36
C PHE A 338 -3.07 11.33 21.26
N TYR A 339 -2.36 10.47 22.01
CA TYR A 339 -1.12 10.85 22.70
C TYR A 339 0.06 10.13 22.05
N GLU A 340 0.90 10.91 21.36
CA GLU A 340 2.15 10.43 20.80
C GLU A 340 3.21 10.40 21.91
N ASN A 341 3.67 9.21 22.30
CA ASN A 341 4.94 9.05 22.97
C ASN A 341 5.76 8.00 22.23
N SER A 342 6.94 8.41 21.81
CA SER A 342 7.92 7.65 21.05
C SER A 342 8.13 6.25 21.66
N HIS A 343 7.87 5.23 20.83
CA HIS A 343 8.21 3.80 20.99
C HIS A 343 7.13 2.78 21.39
N GLU A 344 5.84 3.11 21.41
CA GLU A 344 4.79 2.08 21.42
C GLU A 344 3.63 2.46 20.49
N PHE A 345 3.24 1.55 19.58
CA PHE A 345 2.02 1.71 18.78
C PHE A 345 0.81 1.64 19.72
N ILE A 346 0.00 2.69 19.70
CA ILE A 346 -1.17 2.88 20.57
C ILE A 346 -2.19 1.75 20.31
N LEU A 347 -2.39 0.90 21.32
CA LEU A 347 -3.61 0.11 21.46
C LEU A 347 -4.74 1.05 21.88
N PHE A 348 -5.89 0.94 21.20
CA PHE A 348 -7.13 1.62 21.57
C PHE A 348 -7.46 1.34 23.04
N ASN A 349 -7.25 2.32 23.92
CA ASN A 349 -7.75 2.25 25.27
C ASN A 349 -9.03 3.08 25.32
N THR A 350 -10.17 2.43 25.07
CA THR A 350 -11.48 3.04 25.27
C THR A 350 -11.73 3.15 26.76
N SER A 351 -11.50 4.33 27.34
CA SER A 351 -12.01 4.63 28.68
C SER A 351 -13.49 4.98 28.56
N VAL A 352 -14.36 4.03 28.88
CA VAL A 352 -15.80 4.26 29.06
C VAL A 352 -15.97 5.10 30.34
N CYS A 353 -16.20 6.41 30.18
CA CYS A 353 -16.59 7.25 31.31
C CYS A 353 -18.10 7.09 31.54
N TRP A 354 -18.46 6.38 32.61
CA TRP A 354 -19.84 6.30 33.06
C TRP A 354 -20.17 7.57 33.86
N GLY A 355 -20.85 8.51 33.22
CA GLY A 355 -21.56 9.57 33.93
C GLY A 355 -22.91 9.03 34.41
N ALA A 356 -23.12 8.95 35.72
CA ALA A 356 -24.45 9.00 36.30
C ALA A 356 -24.78 10.48 36.60
N GLU A 357 -26.04 10.87 36.44
CA GLU A 357 -26.57 12.22 36.70
C GLU A 357 -26.03 12.88 37.97
#